data_AF-A0A969PZH4-F1
#
_entry.id   AF-A0A969PZH4-F1
#
_cell.length_a   1.000
_cell.length_b   1.000
_cell.length_c   1.000
_cell.angle_alpha   90.00
_cell.angle_beta   90.00
_cell.angle_gamma   90.00
#
_symmetry.space_group_name_H-M   'P 1'
#
loop_
_entity.id
_entity.type
_entity.pdbx_description
1 polymer ?
#
loop_
_entity_poly.entity_id
_entity_poly.type
_entity_poly.pdbx_seq_one_letter_code
_entity_poly.pdbx_strand_id
1 'polypeptide(L)'
;MAARASIPLASTRAVHADHHALWIDPTNPRYLVNGNDGGIYVSRDGGDNWLFTTGLPLSQFYHVRHDNDAPYNVYGGLQDNGSWRGPSSVWEGGGIRNQHWNEVNFGLGRKGWSVAVGGRDLALSHVGVVFESTKSTHYEADKEALRKKIQGAYEELEKLHEQYSDKVEVLGFPANNFLWQEPGDNDEIATFCEKNYGVKFQMFEKISVKGKDKHPLYRWLEAKSGKSPSWNFCKYLISPDGKFVSYYPAKVSPLDRDIISQLQPK
;
A
#
# COMPACT_ATOMS: atom_id res chain seq x y z
N MET A 1 -36.51 -18.92 -10.40
CA MET A 1 -35.57 -19.58 -9.47
C MET A 1 -34.18 -19.07 -9.78
N ALA A 2 -33.64 -18.15 -8.98
CA ALA A 2 -32.26 -17.69 -9.16
C ALA A 2 -31.34 -18.69 -8.46
N ALA A 3 -30.34 -19.19 -9.20
CA ALA A 3 -29.28 -20.02 -8.64
C ALA A 3 -28.60 -19.26 -7.50
N ARG A 4 -28.58 -19.85 -6.31
CA ARG A 4 -27.75 -19.36 -5.20
C ARG A 4 -26.31 -19.42 -5.70
N ALA A 5 -25.66 -18.26 -5.84
CA ALA A 5 -24.22 -18.20 -6.06
C ALA A 5 -23.55 -19.05 -4.98
N SER A 6 -22.78 -20.05 -5.39
CA SER A 6 -21.96 -20.86 -4.50
C SER A 6 -20.93 -19.93 -3.85
N ILE A 7 -21.15 -19.60 -2.58
CA ILE A 7 -20.19 -18.83 -1.78
C ILE A 7 -18.99 -19.78 -1.55
N PRO A 8 -17.77 -19.40 -1.96
CA PRO A 8 -16.61 -20.27 -1.83
C PRO A 8 -16.34 -20.58 -0.35
N LEU A 9 -16.08 -21.85 -0.05
CA LEU A 9 -15.61 -22.29 1.26
C LEU A 9 -14.17 -21.81 1.43
N ALA A 10 -13.91 -21.06 2.49
CA ALA A 10 -12.57 -20.72 2.94
C ALA A 10 -12.02 -21.90 3.75
N SER A 11 -10.86 -22.42 3.34
CA SER A 11 -10.06 -23.28 4.23
C SER A 11 -9.65 -22.49 5.47
N THR A 12 -9.26 -23.16 6.55
CA THR A 12 -8.73 -22.51 7.76
C THR A 12 -7.65 -21.45 7.48
N ARG A 13 -6.81 -21.66 6.45
CA ARG A 13 -5.76 -20.70 6.04
C ARG A 13 -6.29 -19.42 5.38
N ALA A 14 -7.55 -19.41 4.95
CA ALA A 14 -8.20 -18.27 4.29
C ALA A 14 -9.11 -17.48 5.24
N VAL A 15 -9.18 -17.87 6.51
CA VAL A 15 -9.81 -17.07 7.56
C VAL A 15 -8.80 -16.03 8.05
N HIS A 16 -9.21 -14.77 8.16
CA HIS A 16 -8.33 -13.70 8.66
C HIS A 16 -7.77 -14.03 10.05
N ALA A 17 -6.47 -13.84 10.25
CA ALA A 17 -5.76 -14.28 11.46
C ALA A 17 -6.11 -13.49 12.73
N ASP A 18 -6.54 -12.24 12.61
CA ASP A 18 -6.89 -11.41 13.79
C ASP A 18 -8.32 -11.67 14.26
N HIS A 19 -8.51 -12.54 15.26
CA HIS A 19 -9.82 -12.98 15.75
C HIS A 19 -10.28 -12.19 16.98
N HIS A 20 -11.49 -11.63 16.94
CA HIS A 20 -12.01 -10.74 17.99
C HIS A 20 -13.14 -11.38 18.79
N ALA A 21 -13.90 -12.29 18.17
CA ALA A 21 -15.01 -12.97 18.82
C ALA A 21 -15.21 -14.37 18.24
N LEU A 22 -15.43 -15.35 19.10
CA LEU A 22 -15.81 -16.70 18.71
C LEU A 22 -17.07 -17.10 19.48
N TRP A 23 -18.09 -17.53 18.75
CA TRP A 23 -19.27 -18.16 19.31
C TRP A 23 -19.35 -19.61 18.85
N ILE A 24 -19.70 -20.50 19.78
CA ILE A 24 -19.90 -21.93 19.54
C ILE A 24 -21.31 -22.25 20.01
N ASP A 25 -22.07 -22.96 19.19
CA ASP A 25 -23.43 -23.36 19.56
C ASP A 25 -23.37 -24.34 20.75
N PRO A 26 -24.09 -24.05 21.86
CA PRO A 26 -24.05 -24.86 23.08
C PRO A 26 -24.66 -26.25 22.91
N THR A 27 -25.46 -26.46 21.86
CA THR A 27 -26.12 -27.73 21.53
C THR A 27 -25.48 -28.44 20.35
N ASN A 28 -24.62 -27.76 19.59
CA ASN A 28 -23.93 -28.32 18.44
C ASN A 28 -22.50 -27.75 18.32
N PRO A 29 -21.48 -28.41 18.89
CA PRO A 29 -20.10 -27.90 18.87
C PRO A 29 -19.47 -27.83 17.46
N ARG A 30 -20.14 -28.36 16.43
CA ARG A 30 -19.70 -28.21 15.04
C ARG A 30 -20.15 -26.89 14.40
N TYR A 31 -21.04 -26.13 15.04
CA TYR A 31 -21.50 -24.84 14.55
C TYR A 31 -20.75 -23.71 15.27
N LEU A 32 -19.90 -23.01 14.51
CA LEU A 32 -19.06 -21.93 15.00
C LEU A 32 -19.29 -20.66 14.19
N VAL A 33 -19.23 -19.52 14.86
CA VAL A 33 -19.23 -18.19 14.23
C VAL A 33 -18.01 -17.43 14.75
N ASN A 34 -17.11 -17.07 13.84
CA ASN A 34 -15.88 -16.32 14.13
C ASN A 34 -15.99 -14.91 13.53
N GLY A 35 -15.89 -13.89 14.39
CA GLY A 35 -15.76 -12.49 14.02
C GLY A 35 -14.29 -12.07 14.08
N ASN A 36 -13.78 -11.58 12.95
CA ASN A 36 -12.40 -11.12 12.79
C ASN A 36 -12.37 -9.83 11.95
N ASP A 37 -11.19 -9.23 11.81
CA ASP A 37 -11.01 -8.00 10.99
C ASP A 37 -11.41 -8.17 9.52
N GLY A 38 -11.42 -9.41 9.00
CA GLY A 38 -11.93 -9.74 7.68
C GLY A 38 -13.46 -9.84 7.58
N GLY A 39 -14.16 -9.97 8.71
CA GLY A 39 -15.63 -10.06 8.80
C GLY A 39 -16.12 -11.25 9.61
N ILE A 40 -17.24 -11.85 9.18
CA ILE A 40 -17.88 -12.99 9.88
C ILE A 40 -17.74 -14.27 9.08
N TYR A 41 -17.15 -15.28 9.71
CA TYR A 41 -16.95 -16.61 9.17
C TYR A 41 -17.78 -17.63 9.96
N VAL A 42 -18.41 -18.54 9.24
CA VAL A 42 -19.29 -19.55 9.83
C VAL A 42 -18.80 -20.95 9.48
N SER A 43 -18.52 -21.78 10.48
CA SER A 43 -18.23 -23.21 10.28
C SER A 43 -19.40 -24.06 10.74
N ARG A 44 -19.67 -25.15 10.01
CA ARG A 44 -20.69 -26.17 10.36
C ARG A 44 -20.11 -27.56 10.56
N ASP A 45 -18.79 -27.69 10.51
CA ASP A 45 -18.06 -28.93 10.61
C ASP A 45 -16.98 -28.94 11.71
N GLY A 46 -17.03 -27.98 12.65
CA GLY A 46 -16.08 -27.95 13.77
C GLY A 46 -14.82 -27.12 13.51
N GLY A 47 -14.84 -26.27 12.49
CA GLY A 47 -13.74 -25.38 12.13
C GLY A 47 -12.86 -25.89 11.00
N ASP A 48 -13.21 -27.02 10.37
CA ASP A 48 -12.47 -27.56 9.22
C ASP A 48 -12.67 -26.69 7.98
N ASN A 49 -13.91 -26.25 7.73
CA ASN A 49 -14.25 -25.33 6.65
C ASN A 49 -15.06 -24.13 7.18
N TRP A 50 -14.86 -23.00 6.53
CA TRP A 50 -15.49 -21.73 6.91
C TRP A 50 -16.21 -21.10 5.71
N LEU A 51 -17.41 -20.60 5.96
CA LEU A 51 -18.20 -19.81 5.03
C LEU A 51 -18.04 -18.33 5.37
N PHE A 52 -17.52 -17.53 4.43
CA PHE A 52 -17.45 -16.08 4.60
C PHE A 52 -18.81 -15.42 4.34
N THR A 53 -19.25 -14.55 5.24
CA THR A 53 -20.53 -13.84 5.14
C THR A 53 -20.38 -12.53 4.36
N THR A 54 -20.85 -12.50 3.11
CA THR A 54 -20.67 -11.36 2.19
C THR A 54 -21.72 -10.24 2.33
N GLY A 55 -22.65 -10.35 3.27
CA GLY A 55 -23.84 -9.50 3.38
C GLY A 55 -23.77 -8.34 4.38
N LEU A 56 -22.65 -8.18 5.08
CA LEU A 56 -22.48 -7.13 6.10
C LEU A 56 -21.43 -6.11 5.64
N PRO A 57 -21.75 -4.80 5.62
CA PRO A 57 -20.78 -3.76 5.28
C PRO A 57 -19.88 -3.47 6.48
N LEU A 58 -18.92 -4.37 6.75
CA LEU A 58 -18.00 -4.28 7.87
C LEU A 58 -16.67 -3.59 7.51
N SER A 59 -16.49 -3.20 6.24
CA SER A 59 -15.27 -2.55 5.76
C SER A 59 -15.12 -1.14 6.34
N GLN A 60 -14.05 -0.92 7.10
CA GLN A 60 -13.68 0.40 7.62
C GLN A 60 -12.55 1.01 6.80
N PHE A 61 -12.82 2.13 6.14
CA PHE A 61 -11.78 2.93 5.49
C PHE A 61 -11.10 3.84 6.51
N TYR A 62 -9.76 3.78 6.56
CA TYR A 62 -8.98 4.74 7.33
C TYR A 62 -8.78 6.06 6.58
N HIS A 63 -8.63 5.96 5.26
CA HIS A 63 -8.41 7.10 4.37
C HIS A 63 -9.24 6.91 3.10
N VAL A 64 -9.83 8.01 2.62
CA VAL A 64 -10.63 8.02 1.38
C VAL A 64 -10.15 9.15 0.45
N ARG A 65 -10.07 8.85 -0.85
CA ARG A 65 -9.76 9.79 -1.93
C ARG A 65 -10.62 9.48 -3.17
N HIS A 66 -10.62 10.40 -4.13
CA HIS A 66 -11.26 10.18 -5.44
C HIS A 66 -10.36 10.67 -6.57
N ASP A 67 -10.57 10.12 -7.77
CA ASP A 67 -10.00 10.67 -9.01
C ASP A 67 -10.97 11.66 -9.67
N ASN A 68 -10.58 12.20 -10.83
CA ASN A 68 -11.39 13.11 -11.63
C ASN A 68 -12.02 12.44 -12.87
N ASP A 69 -12.13 11.10 -12.90
CA ASP A 69 -12.79 10.40 -14.00
C ASP A 69 -14.32 10.64 -13.95
N ALA A 70 -15.03 10.27 -15.03
CA ALA A 70 -16.49 10.36 -15.08
C ALA A 70 -17.08 9.02 -15.54
N PRO A 71 -17.70 8.23 -14.64
CA PRO A 71 -17.83 8.44 -13.21
C PRO A 71 -16.48 8.37 -12.49
N TYR A 72 -16.32 9.19 -11.44
CA TYR A 72 -15.08 9.20 -10.65
C TYR A 72 -14.97 7.91 -9.85
N ASN A 73 -13.75 7.50 -9.53
CA ASN A 73 -13.50 6.38 -8.64
C ASN A 73 -13.16 6.87 -7.24
N VAL A 74 -13.64 6.14 -6.24
CA VAL A 74 -13.30 6.30 -4.83
C VAL A 74 -12.25 5.26 -4.49
N TYR A 75 -11.27 5.69 -3.72
CA TYR A 75 -10.13 4.91 -3.27
C TYR A 75 -10.05 4.97 -1.76
N GLY A 76 -9.65 3.88 -1.13
CA GLY A 76 -9.29 3.91 0.27
C GLY A 76 -8.59 2.64 0.73
N GLY A 77 -7.83 2.74 1.81
CA GLY A 77 -7.25 1.58 2.47
C GLY A 77 -8.12 1.10 3.62
N LEU A 78 -8.31 -0.22 3.66
CA LEU A 78 -8.99 -0.92 4.75
C LEU A 78 -7.97 -1.34 5.81
N GLN A 79 -8.44 -1.53 7.04
CA GLN A 79 -7.64 -2.18 8.08
C GLN A 79 -7.25 -3.59 7.63
N ASP A 80 -5.94 -3.86 7.53
CA ASP A 80 -5.34 -5.18 7.24
C ASP A 80 -5.87 -5.92 6.00
N ASN A 81 -6.67 -5.24 5.18
CA ASN A 81 -7.42 -5.82 4.07
C ASN A 81 -7.13 -5.07 2.76
N GLY A 82 -5.95 -4.45 2.66
CA GLY A 82 -5.46 -3.82 1.44
C GLY A 82 -6.14 -2.51 1.03
N SER A 83 -5.77 -2.00 -0.14
CA SER A 83 -6.35 -0.80 -0.75
C SER A 83 -7.37 -1.17 -1.81
N TRP A 84 -8.50 -0.49 -1.82
CA TRP A 84 -9.61 -0.75 -2.72
C TRP A 84 -9.99 0.47 -3.54
N ARG A 85 -10.47 0.21 -4.75
CA ARG A 85 -11.04 1.19 -5.69
C ARG A 85 -12.43 0.75 -6.10
N GLY A 86 -13.39 1.67 -6.05
CA GLY A 86 -14.74 1.45 -6.58
C GLY A 86 -15.27 2.69 -7.31
N PRO A 87 -16.21 2.54 -8.26
CA PRO A 87 -16.76 3.67 -8.98
C PRO A 87 -17.81 4.43 -8.15
N SER A 88 -17.96 5.73 -8.38
CA SER A 88 -19.02 6.57 -7.79
C SER A 88 -20.41 6.29 -8.35
N SER A 89 -20.48 5.77 -9.57
CA SER A 89 -21.71 5.27 -10.19
C SER A 89 -21.39 4.24 -11.26
N VAL A 90 -22.38 3.42 -11.63
CA VAL A 90 -22.27 2.44 -12.71
C VAL A 90 -23.32 2.69 -13.77
N TRP A 91 -22.96 2.47 -15.04
CA TRP A 91 -23.85 2.66 -16.19
C TRP A 91 -24.73 1.43 -16.48
N GLU A 92 -25.11 0.70 -15.43
CA GLU A 92 -25.93 -0.51 -15.51
C GLU A 92 -27.22 -0.35 -14.69
N GLY A 93 -28.20 -1.20 -14.97
CA GLY A 93 -29.41 -1.28 -14.15
C GLY A 93 -29.10 -1.87 -12.77
N GLY A 94 -28.91 -1.02 -11.76
CA GLY A 94 -28.67 -1.43 -10.37
C GLY A 94 -27.80 -0.45 -9.59
N GLY A 95 -27.52 -0.79 -8.33
CA GLY A 95 -26.54 -0.07 -7.50
C GLY A 95 -25.13 -0.66 -7.63
N ILE A 96 -24.14 0.03 -7.05
CA ILE A 96 -22.76 -0.48 -6.93
C ILE A 96 -22.76 -1.78 -6.11
N ARG A 97 -21.99 -2.78 -6.54
CA ARG A 97 -21.88 -4.11 -5.94
C ARG A 97 -20.43 -4.42 -5.64
N ASN A 98 -20.16 -5.44 -4.82
CA ASN A 98 -18.81 -5.87 -4.46
C ASN A 98 -17.91 -6.14 -5.68
N GLN A 99 -18.47 -6.65 -6.78
CA GLN A 99 -17.73 -6.91 -8.02
C GLN A 99 -17.16 -5.65 -8.71
N HIS A 100 -17.67 -4.46 -8.38
CA HIS A 100 -17.16 -3.20 -8.92
C HIS A 100 -15.97 -2.67 -8.13
N TRP A 101 -15.72 -3.25 -6.95
CA TRP A 101 -14.59 -2.91 -6.10
C TRP A 101 -13.42 -3.82 -6.45
N ASN A 102 -12.27 -3.20 -6.73
CA ASN A 102 -11.04 -3.90 -7.07
C ASN A 102 -9.97 -3.54 -6.05
N GLU A 103 -9.24 -4.55 -5.59
CA GLU A 103 -8.01 -4.34 -4.83
C GLU A 103 -6.96 -3.70 -5.75
N VAL A 104 -6.28 -2.66 -5.24
CA VAL A 104 -5.31 -1.87 -6.02
C VAL A 104 -3.88 -2.15 -5.61
N ASN A 105 -3.63 -2.35 -4.30
CA ASN A 105 -2.31 -2.68 -3.73
C ASN A 105 -2.47 -3.13 -2.26
N PHE A 106 -1.56 -3.98 -1.80
CA PHE A 106 -1.45 -4.34 -0.38
C PHE A 106 -0.41 -3.44 0.30
N GLY A 107 -0.84 -2.60 1.24
CA GLY A 107 0.07 -1.83 2.09
C GLY A 107 0.53 -2.69 3.27
N LEU A 108 1.83 -2.89 3.44
CA LEU A 108 2.40 -3.64 4.58
C LEU A 108 2.37 -2.85 5.90
N GLY A 109 1.59 -1.77 5.98
CA GLY A 109 1.57 -0.88 7.14
C GLY A 109 0.20 -0.82 7.78
N ARG A 110 0.21 -0.96 9.11
CA ARG A 110 -0.85 -0.90 10.13
C ARG A 110 -1.80 0.32 10.09
N LYS A 111 -1.91 1.04 8.96
CA LYS A 111 -2.59 2.36 8.85
C LYS A 111 -3.45 2.57 7.59
N GLY A 112 -3.76 1.53 6.81
CA GLY A 112 -4.78 1.62 5.75
C GLY A 112 -4.51 2.68 4.67
N TRP A 113 -3.28 2.78 4.19
CA TRP A 113 -2.89 3.70 3.12
C TRP A 113 -3.24 3.17 1.75
N SER A 114 -3.75 4.05 0.87
CA SER A 114 -4.01 3.73 -0.54
C SER A 114 -3.18 4.60 -1.48
N VAL A 115 -2.46 3.97 -2.41
CA VAL A 115 -1.87 4.62 -3.57
C VAL A 115 -2.47 3.97 -4.79
N ALA A 116 -3.34 4.71 -5.46
CA ALA A 116 -4.05 4.20 -6.62
C ALA A 116 -3.91 5.17 -7.80
N VAL A 117 -3.57 4.61 -8.95
CA VAL A 117 -3.40 5.34 -10.20
C VAL A 117 -4.68 5.18 -11.00
N GLY A 118 -5.53 6.22 -11.01
CA GLY A 118 -6.70 6.32 -11.86
C GLY A 118 -6.49 7.41 -12.91
N GLY A 119 -6.34 7.02 -14.18
CA GLY A 119 -6.24 8.00 -15.27
C GLY A 119 -5.08 9.00 -15.13
N ARG A 120 -5.40 10.30 -15.17
CA ARG A 120 -4.43 11.41 -15.21
C ARG A 120 -3.85 11.79 -13.85
N ASP A 121 -4.38 11.31 -12.72
CA ASP A 121 -4.03 11.82 -11.39
C ASP A 121 -3.71 10.69 -10.39
N LEU A 122 -2.87 10.98 -9.39
CA LEU A 122 -2.51 10.05 -8.32
C LEU A 122 -3.24 10.44 -7.03
N ALA A 123 -4.10 9.57 -6.51
CA ALA A 123 -4.74 9.81 -5.23
C ALA A 123 -3.73 9.53 -4.09
N LEU A 124 -3.19 10.59 -3.48
CA LEU A 124 -2.39 10.53 -2.24
C LEU A 124 -3.09 11.32 -1.13
N SER A 125 -2.87 10.97 0.14
CA SER A 125 -3.43 11.74 1.25
C SER A 125 -2.69 13.06 1.43
N HIS A 126 -1.36 13.05 1.34
CA HIS A 126 -0.50 14.23 1.30
C HIS A 126 0.69 14.02 0.34
N VAL A 127 1.56 15.02 0.26
CA VAL A 127 2.72 15.07 -0.64
C VAL A 127 3.57 13.82 -0.45
N GLY A 128 3.56 12.88 -1.40
CA GLY A 128 4.28 11.62 -1.29
C GLY A 128 5.71 11.75 -1.78
N VAL A 129 6.72 11.50 -0.93
CA VAL A 129 8.06 11.14 -1.42
C VAL A 129 8.05 9.65 -1.74
N VAL A 130 7.80 9.32 -3.01
CA VAL A 130 7.95 7.95 -3.53
C VAL A 130 9.44 7.67 -3.65
N PHE A 131 9.96 6.74 -2.85
CA PHE A 131 11.36 6.33 -2.95
C PHE A 131 11.51 4.82 -2.99
N GLU A 132 12.59 4.38 -3.63
CA GLU A 132 12.96 2.97 -3.69
C GLU A 132 13.91 2.60 -2.56
N SER A 133 13.55 1.56 -1.79
CA SER A 133 14.37 1.01 -0.72
C SER A 133 15.29 -0.11 -1.18
N THR A 134 16.34 -0.34 -0.38
CA THR A 134 17.24 -1.49 -0.52
C THR A 134 17.72 -2.08 0.81
N LYS A 135 17.69 -3.40 0.95
CA LYS A 135 18.56 -4.23 1.80
C LYS A 135 19.86 -4.59 1.09
N SER A 136 20.91 -3.82 1.30
CA SER A 136 22.26 -4.19 0.83
C SER A 136 22.74 -5.50 1.49
N THR A 137 22.57 -6.65 0.83
CA THR A 137 23.13 -7.93 1.31
C THR A 137 24.20 -8.58 0.44
N HIS A 138 24.55 -8.13 -0.77
CA HIS A 138 25.59 -8.83 -1.59
C HIS A 138 26.74 -7.92 -2.10
N TYR A 139 27.97 -8.48 -2.07
CA TYR A 139 29.33 -7.98 -2.44
C TYR A 139 30.22 -7.31 -1.36
N GLU A 140 31.37 -7.92 -1.05
CA GLU A 140 32.08 -7.83 0.25
C GLU A 140 33.07 -6.67 0.49
N ALA A 141 33.49 -5.86 -0.50
CA ALA A 141 34.55 -4.86 -0.27
C ALA A 141 34.07 -3.38 -0.16
N ASP A 142 32.96 -3.01 -0.81
CA ASP A 142 32.39 -1.64 -0.80
C ASP A 142 31.18 -1.47 0.16
N LYS A 143 30.94 -2.48 1.02
CA LYS A 143 29.73 -2.61 1.85
C LYS A 143 29.51 -1.49 2.84
N GLU A 144 30.55 -1.01 3.52
CA GLU A 144 30.36 -0.08 4.63
C GLU A 144 29.97 1.31 4.16
N ALA A 145 30.62 1.82 3.10
CA ALA A 145 30.26 3.08 2.48
C ALA A 145 28.85 3.03 1.89
N LEU A 146 28.48 1.94 1.20
CA LEU A 146 27.14 1.77 0.65
C LEU A 146 26.07 1.65 1.75
N ARG A 147 26.31 0.84 2.79
CA ARG A 147 25.41 0.71 3.94
C ARG A 147 25.23 2.02 4.67
N LYS A 148 26.31 2.77 4.91
CA LYS A 148 26.25 4.09 5.54
C LYS A 148 25.46 5.09 4.69
N LYS A 149 25.60 5.03 3.36
CA LYS A 149 24.82 5.85 2.44
C LYS A 149 23.33 5.50 2.47
N ILE A 150 22.99 4.21 2.46
CA ILE A 150 21.59 3.74 2.57
C ILE A 150 21.00 4.16 3.91
N GLN A 151 21.73 3.92 5.00
CA GLN A 151 21.33 4.31 6.34
C GLN A 151 21.09 5.82 6.43
N GLY A 152 22.02 6.65 5.95
CA GLY A 152 21.87 8.10 5.93
C GLY A 152 20.65 8.56 5.11
N ALA A 153 20.36 7.90 3.98
CA ALA A 153 19.16 8.21 3.20
C ALA A 153 17.86 7.93 3.97
N TYR A 154 17.79 6.81 4.70
CA TYR A 154 16.66 6.50 5.57
C TYR A 154 16.52 7.46 6.75
N GLU A 155 17.62 7.78 7.42
CA GLU A 155 17.62 8.74 8.53
C GLU A 155 17.15 10.13 8.08
N GLU A 156 17.53 10.57 6.88
CA GLU A 156 17.06 11.85 6.33
C GLU A 156 15.59 11.80 5.91
N LEU A 157 15.10 10.68 5.36
CA LEU A 157 13.68 10.47 5.06
C LEU A 157 12.83 10.43 6.34
N GLU A 158 13.32 9.77 7.39
CA GLU A 158 12.65 9.73 8.69
C GLU A 158 12.62 11.13 9.32
N LYS A 159 13.71 11.89 9.27
CA LYS A 159 13.72 13.30 9.71
C LYS A 159 12.74 14.16 8.91
N LEU A 160 12.65 13.97 7.60
CA LEU A 160 11.67 14.67 6.77
C LEU A 160 10.25 14.33 7.22
N HIS A 161 9.96 13.04 7.44
CA HIS A 161 8.67 12.58 7.93
C HIS A 161 8.34 13.16 9.31
N GLU A 162 9.25 13.10 10.28
CA GLU A 162 9.00 13.60 11.64
C GLU A 162 8.81 15.11 11.67
N GLN A 163 9.67 15.88 10.99
CA GLN A 163 9.65 17.34 11.04
C GLN A 163 8.53 17.98 10.22
N TYR A 164 8.07 17.32 9.16
CA TYR A 164 7.11 17.87 8.21
C TYR A 164 5.88 16.96 8.05
N SER A 165 5.57 16.13 9.04
CA SER A 165 4.43 15.18 9.01
C SER A 165 3.07 15.86 8.77
N ASP A 166 2.95 17.15 9.07
CA ASP A 166 1.77 17.99 8.79
C ASP A 166 1.69 18.46 7.33
N LYS A 167 2.77 18.30 6.56
CA LYS A 167 2.96 18.85 5.21
C LYS A 167 3.31 17.81 4.16
N VAL A 168 4.00 16.74 4.54
CA VAL A 168 4.53 15.71 3.65
C VAL A 168 4.39 14.32 4.24
N GLU A 169 4.07 13.37 3.38
CA GLU A 169 4.08 11.95 3.69
C GLU A 169 5.22 11.27 2.94
N VAL A 170 5.98 10.45 3.64
CA VAL A 170 7.03 9.65 3.00
C VAL A 170 6.45 8.27 2.70
N LEU A 171 6.54 7.84 1.43
CA LEU A 171 5.95 6.60 0.92
C LEU A 171 7.05 5.74 0.29
N GLY A 172 7.50 4.71 0.99
CA GLY A 172 8.56 3.83 0.51
C GLY A 172 8.02 2.65 -0.31
N PHE A 173 8.55 2.45 -1.51
CA PHE A 173 8.22 1.34 -2.39
C PHE A 173 9.48 0.50 -2.64
N PRO A 174 9.65 -0.63 -1.93
CA PRO A 174 10.78 -1.50 -2.17
C PRO A 174 10.87 -1.95 -3.62
N ALA A 175 12.08 -2.00 -4.16
CA ALA A 175 12.31 -2.36 -5.55
C ALA A 175 13.65 -3.09 -5.70
N ASN A 176 13.62 -4.22 -6.40
CA ASN A 176 14.83 -5.03 -6.61
C ASN A 176 15.51 -4.76 -7.97
N ASN A 177 15.09 -3.71 -8.66
CA ASN A 177 15.47 -3.46 -10.06
C ASN A 177 16.93 -2.99 -10.24
N PHE A 178 17.60 -2.54 -9.17
CA PHE A 178 18.93 -1.95 -9.22
C PHE A 178 19.94 -2.81 -8.48
N LEU A 179 20.75 -3.56 -9.24
CA LEU A 179 21.79 -4.48 -8.75
C LEU A 179 21.29 -5.50 -7.72
N TRP A 180 20.02 -5.90 -7.79
CA TRP A 180 19.43 -6.90 -6.89
C TRP A 180 19.59 -6.55 -5.40
N GLN A 181 19.53 -5.26 -5.07
CA GLN A 181 19.78 -4.72 -3.72
C GLN A 181 18.57 -4.83 -2.78
N GLU A 182 17.47 -5.47 -3.17
CA GLU A 182 16.29 -5.72 -2.33
C GLU A 182 15.77 -7.16 -2.55
N PRO A 183 16.60 -8.19 -2.29
CA PRO A 183 16.27 -9.57 -2.62
C PRO A 183 15.21 -10.19 -1.71
N GLY A 184 15.06 -9.66 -0.48
CA GLY A 184 14.14 -10.20 0.53
C GLY A 184 12.67 -10.06 0.15
N ASP A 185 11.80 -10.79 0.85
CA ASP A 185 10.36 -10.64 0.69
C ASP A 185 9.81 -9.41 1.45
N ASN A 186 8.52 -9.15 1.26
CA ASN A 186 7.79 -8.02 1.84
C ASN A 186 7.94 -7.93 3.37
N ASP A 187 7.73 -9.03 4.08
CA ASP A 187 7.76 -9.09 5.55
C ASP A 187 9.18 -8.90 6.07
N GLU A 188 10.14 -9.53 5.39
CA GLU A 188 11.55 -9.37 5.67
C GLU A 188 11.99 -7.91 5.49
N ILE A 189 11.57 -7.24 4.42
CA ILE A 189 11.93 -5.84 4.12
C ILE A 189 11.36 -4.92 5.18
N ALA A 190 10.06 -5.05 5.50
CA ALA A 190 9.41 -4.24 6.52
C ALA A 190 10.11 -4.38 7.88
N THR A 191 10.33 -5.64 8.31
CA THR A 191 11.03 -5.96 9.56
C THR A 191 12.43 -5.36 9.62
N PHE A 192 13.15 -5.39 8.50
CA PHE A 192 14.52 -4.86 8.46
C PHE A 192 14.56 -3.34 8.50
N CYS A 193 13.68 -2.65 7.77
CA CYS A 193 13.65 -1.19 7.77
C CYS A 193 13.25 -0.67 9.16
N GLU A 194 12.30 -1.31 9.81
CA GLU A 194 11.91 -0.98 11.18
C GLU A 194 13.07 -1.24 12.17
N LYS A 195 13.64 -2.46 12.17
CA LYS A 195 14.67 -2.84 13.15
C LYS A 195 15.98 -2.09 12.99
N ASN A 196 16.41 -1.80 11.75
CA ASN A 196 17.74 -1.24 11.50
C ASN A 196 17.73 0.28 11.29
N TYR A 197 16.60 0.85 10.84
CA TYR A 197 16.51 2.27 10.51
C TYR A 197 15.43 3.01 11.30
N GLY A 198 14.60 2.31 12.08
CA GLY A 198 13.56 2.93 12.89
C GLY A 198 12.48 3.65 12.07
N VAL A 199 12.30 3.23 10.81
CA VAL A 199 11.37 3.87 9.86
C VAL A 199 9.94 3.81 10.39
N LYS A 200 9.29 4.97 10.54
CA LYS A 200 7.88 5.09 10.97
C LYS A 200 6.95 5.49 9.84
N PHE A 201 7.50 6.00 8.73
CA PHE A 201 6.73 6.32 7.55
C PHE A 201 6.26 5.04 6.81
N GLN A 202 5.27 5.20 5.92
CA GLN A 202 4.61 4.07 5.28
C GLN A 202 5.52 3.36 4.27
N MET A 203 5.73 2.05 4.46
CA MET A 203 6.37 1.16 3.51
C MET A 203 5.31 0.29 2.80
N PHE A 204 5.39 0.21 1.48
CA PHE A 204 4.51 -0.61 0.64
C PHE A 204 5.16 -1.95 0.29
N GLU A 205 4.40 -2.81 -0.37
CA GLU A 205 4.94 -4.01 -0.98
C GLU A 205 6.00 -3.72 -2.04
N LYS A 206 6.86 -4.71 -2.25
CA LYS A 206 7.89 -4.65 -3.28
C LYS A 206 7.25 -4.62 -4.66
N ILE A 207 7.61 -3.61 -5.45
CA ILE A 207 7.12 -3.41 -6.81
C ILE A 207 8.26 -3.28 -7.81
N SER A 208 7.96 -3.52 -9.08
CA SER A 208 8.91 -3.28 -10.16
C SER A 208 8.83 -1.85 -10.66
N VAL A 209 9.96 -1.16 -10.73
CA VAL A 209 10.04 0.26 -11.12
C VAL A 209 10.64 0.46 -12.52
N LYS A 210 11.15 -0.61 -13.13
CA LYS A 210 11.81 -0.65 -14.44
C LYS A 210 11.39 -1.88 -15.22
N GLY A 211 11.56 -1.85 -16.54
CA GLY A 211 11.28 -3.00 -17.40
C GLY A 211 9.81 -3.10 -17.81
N LYS A 212 9.45 -4.27 -18.38
CA LYS A 212 8.13 -4.53 -18.97
C LYS A 212 7.05 -4.74 -17.90
N ASP A 213 7.45 -5.24 -16.74
CA ASP A 213 6.67 -5.49 -15.53
C ASP A 213 6.55 -4.24 -14.63
N LYS A 214 7.06 -3.08 -15.07
CA LYS A 214 6.97 -1.81 -14.33
C LYS A 214 5.55 -1.55 -13.83
N HIS A 215 5.44 -1.28 -12.53
CA HIS A 215 4.20 -1.00 -11.82
C HIS A 215 3.49 0.25 -12.38
N PRO A 216 2.14 0.26 -12.47
CA PRO A 216 1.38 1.40 -12.99
C PRO A 216 1.74 2.76 -12.37
N LEU A 217 2.06 2.80 -11.07
CA LEU A 217 2.56 4.00 -10.39
C LEU A 217 3.79 4.59 -11.08
N TYR A 218 4.82 3.78 -11.31
CA TYR A 218 6.06 4.25 -11.90
C TYR A 218 5.92 4.55 -13.40
N ARG A 219 4.97 3.91 -14.09
CA ARG A 219 4.59 4.31 -15.46
C ARG A 219 3.96 5.71 -15.47
N TRP A 220 3.05 5.98 -14.54
CA TRP A 220 2.41 7.29 -14.41
C TRP A 220 3.43 8.37 -14.03
N LEU A 221 4.30 8.10 -13.05
CA LEU A 221 5.38 9.02 -12.65
C LEU A 221 6.31 9.36 -13.81
N GLU A 222 6.71 8.35 -14.59
CA GLU A 222 7.53 8.56 -15.79
C GLU A 222 6.78 9.37 -16.86
N ALA A 223 5.50 9.06 -17.11
CA ALA A 223 4.70 9.79 -18.09
C ALA A 223 4.51 11.27 -17.71
N LYS A 224 4.42 11.58 -16.40
CA LYS A 224 4.25 12.95 -15.91
C LYS A 224 5.55 13.74 -15.83
N SER A 225 6.63 13.09 -15.39
CA SER A 225 7.91 13.75 -15.15
C SER A 225 8.87 13.72 -16.35
N GLY A 226 8.66 12.79 -17.29
CA GLY A 226 9.65 12.44 -18.30
C GLY A 226 10.90 11.78 -17.71
N LYS A 227 10.86 11.34 -16.44
CA LYS A 227 11.99 10.75 -15.71
C LYS A 227 11.61 9.37 -15.19
N SER A 228 12.39 8.38 -15.58
CA SER A 228 12.44 7.08 -14.92
C SER A 228 13.45 7.12 -13.78
N PRO A 229 13.28 6.30 -12.72
CA PRO A 229 14.30 6.18 -11.70
C PRO A 229 15.61 5.68 -12.32
N SER A 230 16.69 6.41 -12.06
CA SER A 230 18.03 6.02 -12.53
C SER A 230 18.74 5.10 -11.53
N TRP A 231 18.35 5.16 -10.26
CA TRP A 231 18.90 4.38 -9.14
C TRP A 231 17.91 4.33 -7.96
N ASN A 232 18.21 3.54 -6.94
CA ASN A 232 17.48 3.54 -5.66
C ASN A 232 17.47 4.94 -5.01
N PHE A 233 16.47 5.23 -4.19
CA PHE A 233 16.28 6.54 -3.52
C PHE A 233 16.06 7.75 -4.45
N CYS A 234 15.68 7.55 -5.71
CA CYS A 234 15.06 8.62 -6.50
C CYS A 234 13.74 9.03 -5.85
N LYS A 235 13.37 10.30 -5.97
CA LYS A 235 12.22 10.89 -5.26
C LYS A 235 11.32 11.59 -6.27
N TYR A 236 10.03 11.33 -6.18
CA TYR A 236 9.01 12.10 -6.89
C TYR A 236 8.21 12.85 -5.85
N LEU A 237 8.00 14.14 -6.07
CA LEU A 237 7.18 14.99 -5.23
C LEU A 237 5.83 15.20 -5.93
N ILE A 238 4.76 14.84 -5.23
CA ILE A 238 3.38 14.95 -5.71
C ILE A 238 2.63 15.92 -4.81
N SER A 239 1.79 16.80 -5.34
CA SER A 239 0.99 17.74 -4.54
C SER A 239 -0.23 17.05 -3.90
N PRO A 240 -0.90 17.69 -2.91
CA PRO A 240 -2.09 17.11 -2.27
C PRO A 240 -3.26 16.84 -3.23
N ASP A 241 -3.32 17.56 -4.36
CA ASP A 241 -4.30 17.34 -5.44
C ASP A 241 -3.84 16.28 -6.47
N GLY A 242 -2.79 15.51 -6.14
CA GLY A 242 -2.37 14.36 -6.94
C GLY A 242 -1.57 14.69 -8.20
N LYS A 243 -1.05 15.92 -8.31
CA LYS A 243 -0.25 16.36 -9.47
C LYS A 243 1.24 16.19 -9.22
N PHE A 244 1.96 15.82 -10.27
CA PHE A 244 3.42 15.82 -10.23
C PHE A 244 3.96 17.24 -10.03
N VAL A 245 4.88 17.41 -9.08
CA VAL A 245 5.55 18.67 -8.78
C VAL A 245 6.98 18.65 -9.29
N SER A 246 7.81 17.72 -8.78
CA SER A 246 9.24 17.66 -9.09
C SER A 246 9.80 16.25 -8.98
N TYR A 247 10.91 16.00 -9.67
CA TYR A 247 11.71 14.78 -9.57
C TYR A 247 13.10 15.11 -9.04
N TYR A 248 13.58 14.34 -8.06
CA TYR A 248 14.91 14.47 -7.49
C TYR A 248 15.68 13.15 -7.62
N PRO A 249 16.89 13.16 -8.24
CA PRO A 249 17.70 11.97 -8.35
C PRO A 249 18.26 11.54 -6.99
N ALA A 250 18.70 10.28 -6.89
CA ALA A 250 19.19 9.65 -5.66
C ALA A 250 20.22 10.46 -4.85
N LYS A 251 21.04 11.28 -5.53
CA LYS A 251 22.09 12.11 -4.90
C LYS A 251 21.54 13.32 -4.13
N VAL A 252 20.30 13.73 -4.39
CA VAL A 252 19.67 14.86 -3.69
C VAL A 252 19.16 14.35 -2.34
N SER A 253 19.58 15.04 -1.27
CA SER A 253 19.14 14.74 0.09
C SER A 253 17.62 14.93 0.21
N PRO A 254 16.88 14.08 0.95
CA PRO A 254 15.49 14.35 1.33
C PRO A 254 15.29 15.70 2.04
N LEU A 255 16.33 16.21 2.72
CA LEU A 255 16.30 17.49 3.43
C LEU A 255 16.86 18.64 2.58
N ASP A 256 17.05 18.43 1.28
CA ASP A 256 17.51 19.48 0.37
C ASP A 256 16.57 20.69 0.40
N ARG A 257 17.15 21.89 0.36
CA ARG A 257 16.42 23.15 0.44
C ARG A 257 15.32 23.24 -0.63
N ASP A 258 15.56 22.72 -1.82
CA ASP A 258 14.59 22.74 -2.89
C ASP A 258 13.35 21.92 -2.52
N ILE A 259 13.52 20.73 -1.92
CA ILE A 259 12.41 19.90 -1.41
C ILE A 259 11.67 20.65 -0.30
N ILE A 260 12.40 21.12 0.71
CA ILE A 260 11.79 21.81 1.87
C ILE A 260 11.03 23.06 1.45
N SER A 261 11.52 23.80 0.45
CA SER A 261 10.83 25.00 -0.07
C SER A 261 9.47 24.69 -0.70
N GLN A 262 9.30 23.50 -1.29
CA GLN A 262 8.02 23.08 -1.86
C GLN A 262 6.99 22.70 -0.79
N LEU A 263 7.42 22.46 0.45
CA LEU A 263 6.54 22.12 1.58
C LEU A 263 6.02 23.37 2.31
N GLN A 264 6.54 24.55 1.99
CA GLN A 264 6.09 25.80 2.58
C GLN A 264 4.78 26.27 1.91
N PRO A 265 3.89 26.97 2.63
CA PRO A 265 2.71 27.59 2.03
C PRO A 265 3.12 28.53 0.89
N LYS A 266 2.39 28.48 -0.23
CA LYS A 266 2.56 29.40 -1.36
C LYS A 266 1.65 30.61 -1.22
#